data_AF-A0A6G5AF10-F1
#
_entry.id   AF-A0A6G5AF10-F1
#
_cell.length_a   1.000
_cell.length_b   1.000
_cell.length_c   1.000
_cell.angle_alpha   90.00
_cell.angle_beta   90.00
_cell.angle_gamma   90.00
#
_symmetry.space_group_name_H-M   'P 1'
#
loop_
_entity.id
_entity.type
_entity.pdbx_description
1 polymer ?
#
loop_
_entity_poly.entity_id
_entity_poly.type
_entity_poly.pdbx_seq_one_letter_code
_entity_poly.pdbx_strand_id
1 'polypeptide(L)'
;MSSGGADMAEEDLKAIIYIIELLISTKHMNVNAQVGSLDLLLKQRLHHFTEEVTADSNLSRVLFENAPHLLQPCGSENLYCFFLDHCISLLMLLKNCIDTASMAKTPSQLQGSSQQCHAPPAPPTCLGALQQKTVQSLLQFVVALGINPNLLPGVGLALERRTVSVMPECSTCLLPWERHRLLVASVRALLVCIRSPVLSSMVLHHHLVDILAALLQLCYAPIRKIASDKNNKPHSSMESSPSTYDDLNSSLTKCRAGAPPDDASLIQEMLADRECLFADLQYLLRNTYQPLIVRELLLLLSNATKPKVESVSGAKNTPHWLKGVCGQLLTECLLHEGGLAQVILGIFDAWSVDDTGGVVSEKDWKKCETFAKIVARMPSTKVVTVESYYDRISDQVVQLLFRPQGSIMDKIIFRVTCAIVGAMLEEQPQKTSSLVFSKVFRPLFICTCQQGGALKSNGIIASEEDLGNCIELTHKIVSCLDPNHPILEAMLPVFPVIFEIAVCTENTVSYLRLLKKDKFVFAGYSKAVFVTKIYNGSLVKKSCVQCTTASHLQ
;
A
#
# COMPACT_ATOMS: atom_id res chain seq x y z
N MET A 1 16.89 -4.90 -44.01
CA MET A 1 17.96 -4.43 -43.10
C MET A 1 17.49 -4.23 -41.65
N SER A 2 16.25 -4.61 -41.27
CA SER A 2 15.78 -4.52 -39.87
C SER A 2 15.93 -5.81 -39.05
N SER A 3 16.31 -6.95 -39.66
CA SER A 3 16.47 -8.22 -38.93
C SER A 3 17.77 -8.28 -38.11
N GLY A 4 18.88 -7.77 -38.63
CA GLY A 4 20.19 -7.85 -37.95
C GLY A 4 20.30 -7.05 -36.66
N GLY A 5 19.50 -5.99 -36.47
CA GLY A 5 19.49 -5.22 -35.22
C GLY A 5 18.69 -5.89 -34.09
N ALA A 6 17.70 -6.72 -34.43
CA ALA A 6 16.90 -7.46 -33.46
C ALA A 6 17.65 -8.69 -32.91
N ASP A 7 18.39 -9.38 -33.79
CA ASP A 7 19.22 -10.54 -33.40
C ASP A 7 20.36 -10.11 -32.47
N MET A 8 21.03 -8.99 -32.76
CA MET A 8 22.09 -8.44 -31.90
C MET A 8 21.59 -8.04 -30.50
N ALA A 9 20.39 -7.44 -30.39
CA ALA A 9 19.83 -7.05 -29.11
C ALA A 9 19.44 -8.26 -28.24
N GLU A 10 19.01 -9.36 -28.85
CA GLU A 10 18.70 -10.60 -28.13
C GLU A 10 19.98 -11.31 -27.66
N GLU A 11 21.04 -11.29 -28.46
CA GLU A 11 22.36 -11.80 -28.08
C GLU A 11 22.96 -10.99 -26.92
N ASP A 12 22.91 -9.66 -26.97
CA ASP A 12 23.37 -8.79 -25.89
C ASP A 12 22.56 -9.03 -24.60
N LEU A 13 21.23 -9.23 -24.69
CA LEU A 13 20.41 -9.58 -23.53
C LEU A 13 20.83 -10.91 -22.89
N LYS A 14 21.10 -11.94 -23.71
CA LYS A 14 21.58 -13.25 -23.22
C LYS A 14 22.96 -13.10 -22.56
N ALA A 15 23.86 -12.33 -23.16
CA ALA A 15 25.17 -12.03 -22.59
C ALA A 15 25.04 -11.32 -21.24
N ILE A 16 24.22 -10.27 -21.13
CA ILE A 16 24.01 -9.54 -19.86
C ILE A 16 23.46 -10.46 -18.78
N ILE A 17 22.46 -11.31 -19.09
CA ILE A 17 21.92 -12.26 -18.10
C ILE A 17 22.99 -13.27 -17.66
N TYR A 18 23.83 -13.75 -18.57
CA TYR A 18 24.92 -14.66 -18.22
C TYR A 18 25.97 -13.98 -17.34
N ILE A 19 26.35 -12.73 -17.65
CA ILE A 19 27.24 -11.90 -16.82
C ILE A 19 26.67 -11.73 -15.41
N ILE A 20 25.36 -11.50 -15.29
CA ILE A 20 24.69 -11.43 -13.98
C ILE A 20 24.79 -12.79 -13.26
N GLU A 21 24.55 -13.91 -13.94
CA GLU A 21 24.68 -15.25 -13.35
C GLU A 21 26.11 -15.50 -12.84
N LEU A 22 27.14 -15.11 -13.60
CA LEU A 22 28.54 -15.22 -13.19
C LEU A 22 28.84 -14.47 -11.88
N LEU A 23 28.28 -13.27 -11.70
CA LEU A 23 28.49 -12.47 -10.50
C LEU A 23 27.81 -13.07 -9.25
N ILE A 24 26.61 -13.64 -9.42
CA ILE A 24 25.76 -14.07 -8.28
C ILE A 24 25.87 -15.57 -7.96
N SER A 25 26.34 -16.39 -8.91
CA SER A 25 26.37 -17.85 -8.79
C SER A 25 27.32 -18.34 -7.69
N THR A 26 26.93 -19.43 -7.04
CA THR A 26 27.77 -20.17 -6.07
C THR A 26 28.28 -21.50 -6.61
N LYS A 27 27.92 -21.86 -7.86
CA LYS A 27 28.16 -23.22 -8.43
C LYS A 27 29.63 -23.62 -8.49
N HIS A 28 30.56 -22.66 -8.56
CA HIS A 28 32.01 -22.88 -8.66
C HIS A 28 32.76 -22.59 -7.35
N MET A 29 32.04 -22.40 -6.24
CA MET A 29 32.65 -22.05 -4.95
C MET A 29 32.92 -23.32 -4.14
N ASN A 30 34.08 -23.40 -3.49
CA ASN A 30 34.45 -24.54 -2.65
C ASN A 30 33.68 -24.47 -1.31
N VAL A 31 32.53 -25.12 -1.25
CA VAL A 31 31.56 -25.08 -0.13
C VAL A 31 32.11 -25.68 1.18
N ASN A 32 33.30 -26.29 1.16
CA ASN A 32 33.94 -26.85 2.36
C ASN A 32 34.52 -25.82 3.33
N ALA A 33 34.47 -24.52 3.02
CA ALA A 33 34.77 -23.44 3.96
C ALA A 33 33.49 -23.00 4.71
N GLN A 34 32.91 -23.90 5.51
CA GLN A 34 32.03 -23.43 6.59
C GLN A 34 32.89 -22.56 7.51
N VAL A 35 32.47 -21.29 7.68
CA VAL A 35 33.18 -20.18 8.37
C VAL A 35 34.18 -19.39 7.48
N GLY A 36 33.79 -19.04 6.25
CA GLY A 36 34.41 -17.92 5.52
C GLY A 36 33.70 -16.59 5.83
N SER A 37 34.44 -15.52 6.15
CA SER A 37 33.91 -14.15 6.24
C SER A 37 33.20 -13.77 4.92
N LEU A 38 32.08 -13.03 4.99
CA LEU A 38 31.32 -12.56 3.82
C LEU A 38 32.22 -11.87 2.77
N ASP A 39 33.25 -11.15 3.22
CA ASP A 39 34.28 -10.53 2.41
C ASP A 39 35.01 -11.53 1.49
N LEU A 40 35.33 -12.72 2.01
CA LEU A 40 36.01 -13.76 1.24
C LEU A 40 35.11 -14.30 0.13
N LEU A 41 33.82 -14.49 0.43
CA LEU A 41 32.84 -14.95 -0.56
C LEU A 41 32.65 -13.91 -1.67
N LEU A 42 32.51 -12.62 -1.32
CA LEU A 42 32.39 -11.54 -2.30
C LEU A 42 33.65 -11.45 -3.16
N LYS A 43 34.83 -11.56 -2.55
CA LYS A 43 36.12 -11.55 -3.27
C LYS A 43 36.24 -12.70 -4.26
N GLN A 44 35.86 -13.92 -3.86
CA GLN A 44 35.88 -15.09 -4.74
C GLN A 44 34.94 -14.92 -5.93
N ARG A 45 33.73 -14.39 -5.70
CA ARG A 45 32.77 -14.10 -6.78
C ARG A 45 33.29 -13.06 -7.77
N LEU A 46 33.88 -11.97 -7.28
CA LEU A 46 34.45 -10.92 -8.13
C LEU A 46 35.62 -11.44 -8.96
N HIS A 47 36.46 -12.29 -8.37
CA HIS A 47 37.59 -12.87 -9.09
C HIS A 47 37.12 -13.80 -10.21
N HIS A 48 36.23 -14.75 -9.90
CA HIS A 48 35.64 -15.64 -10.90
C HIS A 48 34.90 -14.87 -12.01
N PHE A 49 34.13 -13.84 -11.63
CA PHE A 49 33.48 -12.94 -12.57
C PHE A 49 34.48 -12.30 -13.54
N THR A 50 35.59 -11.78 -13.01
CA THR A 50 36.60 -11.10 -13.83
C THR A 50 37.31 -12.08 -14.77
N GLU A 51 37.69 -13.26 -14.27
CA GLU A 51 38.36 -14.29 -15.06
C GLU A 51 37.49 -14.76 -16.24
N GLU A 52 36.24 -15.13 -15.99
CA GLU A 52 35.33 -15.61 -17.03
C GLU A 52 34.97 -14.52 -18.06
N VAL A 53 34.74 -13.29 -17.61
CA VAL A 53 34.43 -12.18 -18.53
C VAL A 53 35.63 -11.81 -19.39
N THR A 54 36.85 -11.87 -18.86
CA THR A 54 38.07 -11.60 -19.65
C THR A 54 38.41 -12.73 -20.62
N ALA A 55 38.00 -13.97 -20.32
CA ALA A 55 38.18 -15.12 -21.21
C ALA A 55 37.24 -15.09 -22.43
N ASP A 56 36.03 -14.54 -22.31
CA ASP A 56 35.05 -14.45 -23.39
C ASP A 56 35.03 -13.06 -24.06
N SER A 57 35.46 -13.03 -25.33
CA SER A 57 35.50 -11.80 -26.14
C SER A 57 34.15 -11.10 -26.30
N ASN A 58 33.02 -11.83 -26.29
CA ASN A 58 31.70 -11.23 -26.43
C ASN A 58 31.24 -10.56 -25.13
N LEU A 59 31.46 -11.21 -23.98
CA LEU A 59 31.13 -10.65 -22.67
C LEU A 59 31.97 -9.40 -22.37
N SER A 60 33.27 -9.48 -22.68
CA SER A 60 34.19 -8.36 -22.55
C SER A 60 33.78 -7.18 -23.43
N ARG A 61 33.37 -7.41 -24.69
CA ARG A 61 32.84 -6.37 -25.59
C ARG A 61 31.62 -5.67 -24.98
N VAL A 62 30.62 -6.43 -24.51
CA VAL A 62 29.38 -5.88 -23.94
C VAL A 62 29.68 -4.99 -22.72
N LEU A 63 30.59 -5.41 -21.84
CA LEU A 63 30.98 -4.59 -20.69
C LEU A 63 31.85 -3.39 -21.07
N PHE A 64 32.78 -3.53 -22.01
CA PHE A 64 33.64 -2.42 -22.43
C PHE A 64 32.83 -1.28 -23.06
N GLU A 65 31.83 -1.60 -23.88
CA GLU A 65 30.97 -0.63 -24.55
C GLU A 65 30.05 0.12 -23.59
N ASN A 66 29.60 -0.53 -22.50
CA ASN A 66 28.51 0.00 -21.70
C ASN A 66 28.84 0.25 -20.21
N ALA A 67 29.83 -0.43 -19.63
CA ALA A 67 30.21 -0.31 -18.22
C ALA A 67 31.70 -0.69 -17.98
N PRO A 68 32.66 0.06 -18.56
CA PRO A 68 34.08 -0.30 -18.53
C PRO A 68 34.69 -0.30 -17.11
N HIS A 69 34.08 0.40 -16.15
CA HIS A 69 34.51 0.40 -14.75
C HIS A 69 34.39 -0.97 -14.09
N LEU A 70 33.53 -1.87 -14.59
CA LEU A 70 33.37 -3.23 -14.06
C LEU A 70 34.54 -4.17 -14.39
N LEU A 71 35.40 -3.78 -15.34
CA LEU A 71 36.58 -4.54 -15.73
C LEU A 71 37.83 -4.13 -14.93
N GLN A 72 37.72 -3.13 -14.06
CA GLN A 72 38.84 -2.67 -13.25
C GLN A 72 39.20 -3.71 -12.18
N PRO A 73 40.49 -3.99 -11.94
CA PRO A 73 40.89 -4.96 -10.95
C PRO A 73 40.43 -4.54 -9.55
N CYS A 74 39.98 -5.53 -8.78
CA CYS A 74 39.48 -5.33 -7.41
C CYS A 74 40.56 -4.65 -6.54
N GLY A 75 40.30 -3.41 -6.13
CA GLY A 75 41.13 -2.69 -5.16
C GLY A 75 40.99 -3.26 -3.74
N SER A 76 41.95 -2.97 -2.86
CA SER A 76 41.93 -3.44 -1.47
C SER A 76 40.87 -2.75 -0.58
N GLU A 77 40.19 -1.72 -1.06
CA GLU A 77 39.30 -0.90 -0.25
C GLU A 77 37.82 -1.27 -0.48
N ASN A 78 37.16 -1.66 0.61
CA ASN A 78 35.72 -1.92 0.76
C ASN A 78 35.03 -2.77 -0.34
N LEU A 79 35.25 -4.10 -0.26
CA LEU A 79 34.66 -5.10 -1.17
C LEU A 79 33.13 -5.04 -1.29
N TYR A 80 32.44 -4.58 -0.24
CA TYR A 80 30.98 -4.44 -0.24
C TYR A 80 30.50 -3.38 -1.21
N CYS A 81 31.10 -2.19 -1.13
CA CYS A 81 30.79 -1.08 -2.02
C CYS A 81 31.08 -1.46 -3.47
N PHE A 82 32.21 -2.13 -3.71
CA PHE A 82 32.61 -2.57 -5.04
C PHE A 82 31.63 -3.61 -5.61
N PHE A 83 31.27 -4.63 -4.83
CA PHE A 83 30.31 -5.64 -5.26
C PHE A 83 28.92 -5.05 -5.52
N LEU A 84 28.44 -4.15 -4.64
CA LEU A 84 27.16 -3.47 -4.83
C LEU A 84 27.15 -2.60 -6.10
N ASP A 85 28.25 -1.90 -6.39
CA ASP A 85 28.40 -1.12 -7.61
C ASP A 85 28.31 -2.01 -8.87
N HIS A 86 28.87 -3.21 -8.82
CA HIS A 86 28.70 -4.21 -9.88
C HIS A 86 27.24 -4.61 -10.03
N CYS A 87 26.54 -4.90 -8.92
CA CYS A 87 25.14 -5.26 -8.97
C CYS A 87 24.26 -4.16 -9.57
N ILE A 88 24.44 -2.91 -9.14
CA ILE A 88 23.67 -1.78 -9.64
C ILE A 88 23.98 -1.52 -11.12
N SER A 89 25.25 -1.56 -11.50
CA SER A 89 25.67 -1.33 -12.89
C SER A 89 25.11 -2.38 -13.86
N LEU A 90 25.19 -3.67 -13.50
CA LEU A 90 24.60 -4.76 -14.28
C LEU A 90 23.06 -4.66 -14.36
N LEU A 91 22.42 -4.22 -13.28
CA LEU A 91 20.97 -3.99 -13.27
C LEU A 91 20.57 -2.86 -14.22
N MET A 92 21.37 -1.79 -14.29
CA MET A 92 21.16 -0.68 -15.22
C MET A 92 21.40 -1.08 -16.67
N LEU A 93 22.45 -1.87 -16.94
CA LEU A 93 22.71 -2.46 -18.25
C LEU A 93 21.52 -3.28 -18.74
N LEU A 94 21.01 -4.17 -17.87
CA LEU A 94 19.85 -4.99 -18.16
C LEU A 94 18.61 -4.13 -18.46
N LYS A 95 18.33 -3.13 -17.62
CA LYS A 95 17.20 -2.21 -17.84
C LYS A 95 17.29 -1.55 -19.21
N ASN A 96 18.45 -0.97 -19.54
CA ASN A 96 18.65 -0.27 -20.80
C ASN A 96 18.46 -1.22 -22.00
N CYS A 97 18.96 -2.45 -21.92
CA CYS A 97 18.76 -3.47 -22.94
C CYS A 97 17.28 -3.87 -23.10
N ILE A 98 16.54 -4.02 -21.99
CA ILE A 98 15.10 -4.34 -22.04
C ILE A 98 14.31 -3.18 -22.66
N ASP A 99 14.61 -1.94 -22.28
CA ASP A 99 13.87 -0.77 -22.76
C ASP A 99 14.13 -0.53 -24.26
N THR A 100 15.36 -0.71 -24.75
CA THR A 100 15.67 -0.62 -26.19
C THR A 100 14.98 -1.73 -26.99
N ALA A 101 14.95 -2.96 -26.48
CA ALA A 101 14.23 -4.07 -27.09
C ALA A 101 12.70 -3.87 -27.12
N SER A 102 12.14 -3.21 -26.10
CA SER A 102 10.72 -2.86 -26.06
C SER A 102 10.35 -1.81 -27.11
N MET A 103 11.19 -0.80 -27.33
CA MET A 103 10.94 0.24 -28.33
C MET A 103 11.00 -0.29 -29.76
N ALA A 104 11.89 -1.24 -30.05
CA ALA A 104 12.01 -1.88 -31.36
C ALA A 104 10.77 -2.72 -31.76
N LYS A 105 9.96 -3.17 -30.79
CA LYS A 105 8.77 -4.01 -31.00
C LYS A 105 7.46 -3.23 -31.18
N THR A 106 7.49 -1.90 -31.28
CA THR A 106 6.29 -1.07 -31.50
C THR A 106 6.14 -0.69 -32.97
N PRO A 107 5.48 -1.48 -33.85
CA PRO A 107 5.11 -0.99 -35.15
C PRO A 107 3.88 -0.09 -35.03
N SER A 108 3.99 1.12 -35.57
CA SER A 108 2.88 2.01 -35.88
C SER A 108 1.84 1.28 -36.75
N GLN A 109 0.72 0.86 -36.17
CA GLN A 109 -0.48 0.44 -36.90
C GLN A 109 -1.64 1.39 -36.61
N LEU A 110 -1.80 2.37 -37.50
CA LEU A 110 -3.10 2.95 -37.81
C LEU A 110 -3.81 2.02 -38.80
N GLN A 111 -5.10 1.77 -38.51
CA GLN A 111 -6.16 1.18 -39.36
C GLN A 111 -6.28 -0.36 -39.42
N GLY A 112 -7.48 -0.83 -39.08
CA GLY A 112 -7.99 -2.17 -39.41
C GLY A 112 -8.99 -2.71 -38.39
N SER A 113 -10.27 -2.48 -38.62
CA SER A 113 -11.42 -2.94 -37.82
C SER A 113 -11.56 -4.47 -37.75
N SER A 114 -11.76 -5.02 -36.55
CA SER A 114 -12.77 -6.05 -36.26
C SER A 114 -12.86 -6.35 -34.76
N GLN A 115 -14.10 -6.37 -34.26
CA GLN A 115 -14.47 -6.74 -32.89
C GLN A 115 -14.19 -8.22 -32.64
N GLN A 116 -13.45 -8.55 -31.58
CA GLN A 116 -13.71 -9.77 -30.79
C GLN A 116 -13.16 -9.63 -29.36
N CYS A 117 -14.00 -10.04 -28.42
CA CYS A 117 -13.82 -9.97 -26.98
C CYS A 117 -12.82 -11.06 -26.54
N HIS A 118 -11.56 -10.68 -26.36
CA HIS A 118 -10.56 -11.50 -25.68
C HIS A 118 -10.02 -10.73 -24.47
N ALA A 119 -9.77 -11.47 -23.38
CA ALA A 119 -9.08 -10.98 -22.19
C ALA A 119 -7.82 -10.19 -22.59
N PRO A 120 -7.45 -9.13 -21.85
CA PRO A 120 -6.30 -8.32 -22.21
C PRO A 120 -5.07 -9.22 -22.40
N PRO A 121 -4.34 -9.11 -23.54
CA PRO A 121 -3.15 -9.90 -23.77
C PRO A 121 -2.16 -9.65 -22.62
N ALA A 122 -1.65 -10.73 -22.04
CA ALA A 122 -0.63 -10.63 -20.99
C ALA A 122 0.52 -9.75 -21.50
N PRO A 123 1.04 -8.82 -20.68
CA PRO A 123 2.16 -7.99 -21.10
C PRO A 123 3.31 -8.92 -21.50
N PRO A 124 4.04 -8.64 -22.59
CA PRO A 124 5.09 -9.51 -23.08
C PRO A 124 6.20 -9.56 -22.02
N THR A 125 6.21 -10.62 -21.21
CA THR A 125 7.34 -10.91 -20.32
C THR A 125 8.53 -11.21 -21.22
N CYS A 126 9.37 -10.20 -21.46
CA CYS A 126 10.55 -10.34 -22.31
C CYS A 126 11.60 -11.29 -21.72
N LEU A 127 11.43 -11.70 -20.46
CA LEU A 127 12.34 -12.58 -19.73
C LEU A 127 11.70 -13.93 -19.43
N GLY A 128 12.42 -15.02 -19.73
CA GLY A 128 12.05 -16.38 -19.34
C GLY A 128 12.16 -16.63 -17.83
N ALA A 129 11.51 -17.69 -17.32
CA ALA A 129 11.42 -17.97 -15.88
C ALA A 129 12.79 -18.06 -15.16
N LEU A 130 13.79 -18.66 -15.81
CA LEU A 130 15.15 -18.72 -15.26
C LEU A 130 15.81 -17.33 -15.19
N GLN A 131 15.63 -16.51 -16.23
CA GLN A 131 16.16 -15.15 -16.29
C GLN A 131 15.51 -14.28 -15.20
N GLN A 132 14.20 -14.41 -14.99
CA GLN A 132 13.50 -13.73 -13.90
C GLN A 132 14.09 -14.09 -12.53
N LYS A 133 14.40 -15.37 -12.28
CA LYS A 133 15.05 -15.79 -11.03
C LYS A 133 16.44 -15.18 -10.85
N THR A 134 17.23 -15.11 -11.92
CA THR A 134 18.56 -14.47 -11.94
C THR A 134 18.44 -12.99 -11.61
N VAL A 135 17.52 -12.27 -12.25
CA VAL A 135 17.27 -10.84 -12.02
C VAL A 135 16.74 -10.58 -10.61
N GLN A 136 15.83 -11.42 -10.12
CA GLN A 136 15.32 -11.34 -8.76
C GLN A 136 16.42 -11.54 -7.72
N SER A 137 17.34 -12.46 -7.97
CA SER A 137 18.50 -12.67 -7.11
C SER A 137 19.44 -11.45 -7.11
N LEU A 138 19.66 -10.82 -8.27
CA LEU A 138 20.42 -9.57 -8.37
C LEU A 138 19.76 -8.42 -7.58
N LEU A 139 18.45 -8.24 -7.73
CA LEU A 139 17.67 -7.26 -6.95
C LEU A 139 17.79 -7.53 -5.44
N GLN A 140 17.74 -8.80 -5.03
CA GLN A 140 17.94 -9.19 -3.65
C GLN A 140 19.33 -8.81 -3.12
N PHE A 141 20.40 -8.93 -3.92
CA PHE A 141 21.73 -8.45 -3.53
C PHE A 141 21.76 -6.92 -3.36
N VAL A 142 21.13 -6.16 -4.26
CA VAL A 142 21.03 -4.70 -4.13
C VAL A 142 20.34 -4.31 -2.83
N VAL A 143 19.24 -4.97 -2.47
CA VAL A 143 18.51 -4.70 -1.23
C VAL A 143 19.32 -5.15 0.01
N ALA A 144 19.88 -6.36 -0.04
CA ALA A 144 20.57 -6.98 1.09
C ALA A 144 21.91 -6.29 1.43
N LEU A 145 22.59 -5.70 0.46
CA LEU A 145 23.87 -5.00 0.65
C LEU A 145 23.72 -3.48 0.67
N GLY A 146 22.76 -2.95 -0.09
CA GLY A 146 22.60 -1.51 -0.33
C GLY A 146 21.55 -0.83 0.54
N ILE A 147 20.48 -1.53 0.93
CA ILE A 147 19.40 -0.96 1.75
C ILE A 147 19.50 -1.43 3.19
N ASN A 148 19.31 -2.74 3.42
CA ASN A 148 19.15 -3.30 4.77
C ASN A 148 20.24 -2.92 5.78
N PRO A 149 21.55 -3.05 5.47
CA PRO A 149 22.62 -2.71 6.42
C PRO A 149 22.77 -1.20 6.64
N ASN A 150 22.16 -0.38 5.77
CA ASN A 150 22.25 1.08 5.80
C ASN A 150 20.99 1.74 6.39
N LEU A 151 19.98 0.93 6.78
CA LEU A 151 18.82 1.41 7.53
C LEU A 151 19.18 1.68 8.99
N LEU A 152 18.58 2.71 9.56
CA LEU A 152 18.69 3.04 10.97
C LEU A 152 18.07 1.92 11.81
N PRO A 153 18.57 1.70 13.03
CA PRO A 153 18.05 0.65 13.88
C PRO A 153 16.55 0.81 14.15
N GLY A 154 15.77 -0.24 13.89
CA GLY A 154 14.30 -0.24 14.01
C GLY A 154 13.55 0.28 12.77
N VAL A 155 14.25 0.68 11.71
CA VAL A 155 13.68 0.98 10.38
C VAL A 155 13.75 -0.26 9.50
N GLY A 156 12.67 -0.54 8.75
CA GLY A 156 12.57 -1.72 7.89
C GLY A 156 12.19 -3.01 8.64
N LEU A 157 12.19 -4.14 7.94
CA LEU A 157 12.06 -5.47 8.53
C LEU A 157 13.36 -6.25 8.29
N ALA A 158 13.75 -7.07 9.26
CA ALA A 158 14.93 -7.93 9.13
C ALA A 158 14.75 -8.91 7.95
N LEU A 159 15.80 -9.07 7.14
CA LEU A 159 15.83 -9.94 5.95
C LEU A 159 15.47 -11.41 6.29
N GLU A 160 15.85 -11.86 7.48
CA GLU A 160 15.53 -13.18 8.06
C GLU A 160 14.02 -13.46 8.16
N ARG A 161 13.20 -12.41 8.23
CA ARG A 161 11.73 -12.52 8.26
C ARG A 161 11.10 -12.55 6.87
N ARG A 162 11.92 -12.48 5.80
CA ARG A 162 11.45 -12.38 4.42
C ARG A 162 12.06 -13.43 3.49
N THR A 163 13.20 -14.03 3.83
CA THR A 163 13.88 -15.00 2.96
C THR A 163 14.33 -16.24 3.72
N VAL A 164 14.01 -17.42 3.16
CA VAL A 164 14.50 -18.74 3.65
C VAL A 164 16.02 -18.89 3.50
N SER A 165 16.65 -18.05 2.68
CA SER A 165 18.09 -18.03 2.49
C SER A 165 18.78 -17.18 3.55
N VAL A 166 19.57 -17.84 4.40
CA VAL A 166 20.47 -17.21 5.38
C VAL A 166 21.55 -16.45 4.61
N MET A 167 21.35 -15.14 4.41
CA MET A 167 22.48 -14.26 4.11
C MET A 167 23.21 -13.98 5.42
N PRO A 168 24.56 -14.05 5.44
CA PRO A 168 25.33 -13.76 6.64
C PRO A 168 25.00 -12.34 7.15
N GLU A 169 24.86 -12.18 8.46
CA GLU A 169 24.73 -10.85 9.08
C GLU A 169 25.90 -9.97 8.62
N CYS A 170 25.58 -9.00 7.78
CA CYS A 170 26.55 -8.05 7.25
C CYS A 170 26.90 -7.03 8.35
N SER A 171 27.76 -7.42 9.29
CA SER A 171 28.32 -6.53 10.31
C SER A 171 29.48 -5.73 9.73
N THR A 172 29.22 -4.92 8.71
CA THR A 172 30.23 -4.05 8.12
C THR A 172 30.40 -2.77 8.93
N CYS A 173 31.65 -2.46 9.26
CA CYS A 173 32.04 -1.22 9.93
C CYS A 173 32.07 -0.05 8.93
N LEU A 174 30.94 0.21 8.26
CA LEU A 174 30.79 1.36 7.37
C LEU A 174 30.63 2.65 8.19
N LEU A 175 31.30 3.71 7.73
CA LEU A 175 31.15 5.05 8.25
C LEU A 175 29.75 5.61 7.92
N PRO A 176 29.21 6.56 8.71
CA PRO A 176 27.88 7.10 8.49
C PRO A 176 27.66 7.68 7.08
N TRP A 177 28.67 8.34 6.50
CA TRP A 177 28.58 8.91 5.16
C TRP A 177 28.55 7.83 4.06
N GLU A 178 29.29 6.74 4.21
CA GLU A 178 29.25 5.60 3.29
C GLU A 178 27.85 4.99 3.30
N ARG A 179 27.28 4.76 4.49
CA ARG A 179 25.92 4.23 4.64
C ARG A 179 24.88 5.10 3.93
N HIS A 180 24.97 6.43 4.10
CA HIS A 180 24.06 7.36 3.42
C HIS A 180 24.18 7.27 1.89
N ARG A 181 25.41 7.38 1.35
CA ARG A 181 25.63 7.36 -0.10
C ARG A 181 25.19 6.03 -0.74
N LEU A 182 25.53 4.90 -0.12
CA LEU A 182 25.12 3.58 -0.59
C LEU A 182 23.59 3.42 -0.56
N LEU A 183 22.93 3.90 0.49
CA LEU A 183 21.48 3.87 0.60
C LEU A 183 20.83 4.70 -0.53
N VAL A 184 21.31 5.93 -0.77
CA VAL A 184 20.81 6.79 -1.84
C VAL A 184 21.00 6.15 -3.22
N ALA A 185 22.20 5.64 -3.52
CA ALA A 185 22.49 4.99 -4.79
C ALA A 185 21.59 3.76 -5.02
N SER A 186 21.41 2.92 -4.00
CA SER A 186 20.59 1.71 -4.08
C SER A 186 19.10 2.03 -4.29
N VAL A 187 18.58 3.03 -3.56
CA VAL A 187 17.20 3.48 -3.72
C VAL A 187 16.97 4.08 -5.10
N ARG A 188 17.87 4.95 -5.59
CA ARG A 188 17.78 5.52 -6.94
C ARG A 188 17.82 4.44 -8.02
N ALA A 189 18.68 3.43 -7.88
CA ALA A 189 18.74 2.31 -8.81
C ALA A 189 17.40 1.58 -8.90
N LEU A 190 16.77 1.26 -7.76
CA LEU A 190 15.47 0.59 -7.73
C LEU A 190 14.34 1.49 -8.26
N LEU A 191 14.36 2.79 -7.98
CA LEU A 191 13.40 3.74 -8.53
C LEU A 191 13.51 3.85 -10.07
N VAL A 192 14.73 3.86 -10.60
CA VAL A 192 14.98 3.81 -12.04
C VAL A 192 14.46 2.49 -12.64
N CYS A 193 14.59 1.36 -11.95
CA CYS A 193 14.01 0.08 -12.38
C CYS A 193 12.47 0.08 -12.37
N ILE A 194 11.82 0.72 -11.40
CA ILE A 194 10.35 0.78 -11.31
C ILE A 194 9.72 1.46 -12.54
N ARG A 195 10.48 2.31 -13.25
CA ARG A 195 10.02 2.95 -14.50
C ARG A 195 10.01 2.02 -15.71
N SER A 196 10.68 0.87 -15.65
CA SER A 196 10.60 -0.13 -16.71
C SER A 196 9.46 -1.10 -16.42
N PRO A 197 8.50 -1.33 -17.35
CA PRO A 197 7.31 -2.14 -17.09
C PRO A 197 7.65 -3.60 -16.72
N VAL A 198 8.76 -4.13 -17.25
CA VAL A 198 9.21 -5.52 -16.97
C VAL A 198 9.77 -5.65 -15.56
N LEU A 199 10.60 -4.68 -15.13
CA LEU A 199 11.25 -4.70 -13.82
C LEU A 199 10.35 -4.18 -12.70
N SER A 200 9.40 -3.31 -13.01
CA SER A 200 8.50 -2.68 -12.05
C SER A 200 7.75 -3.71 -11.19
N SER A 201 7.17 -4.73 -11.82
CA SER A 201 6.49 -5.80 -11.09
C SER A 201 7.46 -6.53 -10.16
N MET A 202 8.64 -6.93 -10.64
CA MET A 202 9.62 -7.66 -9.84
C MET A 202 10.09 -6.85 -8.61
N VAL A 203 10.28 -5.54 -8.77
CA VAL A 203 10.69 -4.64 -7.69
C VAL A 203 9.55 -4.39 -6.70
N LEU A 204 8.36 -4.01 -7.19
CA LEU A 204 7.24 -3.64 -6.32
C LEU A 204 6.67 -4.82 -5.53
N HIS A 205 6.63 -6.03 -6.11
CA HIS A 205 6.06 -7.19 -5.40
C HIS A 205 6.95 -7.70 -4.27
N HIS A 206 8.28 -7.57 -4.39
CA HIS A 206 9.23 -8.18 -3.45
C HIS A 206 9.98 -7.20 -2.57
N HIS A 207 10.16 -5.94 -3.01
CA HIS A 207 11.08 -4.99 -2.38
C HIS A 207 10.44 -3.64 -2.05
N LEU A 208 9.14 -3.46 -2.26
CA LEU A 208 8.47 -2.19 -1.97
C LEU A 208 8.60 -1.78 -0.50
N VAL A 209 8.50 -2.72 0.45
CA VAL A 209 8.68 -2.42 1.88
C VAL A 209 10.06 -1.85 2.20
N ASP A 210 11.10 -2.31 1.50
CA ASP A 210 12.48 -1.88 1.69
C ASP A 210 12.72 -0.51 1.08
N ILE A 211 12.17 -0.30 -0.11
CA ILE A 211 12.21 1.00 -0.79
C ILE A 211 11.46 2.05 0.04
N LEU A 212 10.28 1.72 0.56
CA LEU A 212 9.52 2.62 1.44
C LEU A 212 10.27 2.89 2.74
N ALA A 213 10.85 1.87 3.39
CA ALA A 213 11.66 2.07 4.60
C ALA A 213 12.82 3.03 4.36
N ALA A 214 13.56 2.83 3.26
CA ALA A 214 14.69 3.65 2.88
C ALA A 214 14.28 5.08 2.51
N LEU A 215 13.24 5.25 1.69
CA LEU A 215 12.72 6.58 1.33
C LEU A 215 12.20 7.34 2.54
N LEU A 216 11.46 6.68 3.43
CA LEU A 216 10.98 7.31 4.66
C LEU A 216 12.15 7.73 5.57
N GLN A 217 13.21 6.93 5.65
CA GLN A 217 14.43 7.32 6.36
C GLN A 217 15.10 8.53 5.72
N LEU A 218 15.35 8.51 4.41
CA LEU A 218 16.03 9.60 3.70
C LEU A 218 15.23 10.91 3.78
N CYS A 219 13.89 10.81 3.70
CA CYS A 219 13.01 11.97 3.70
C CYS A 219 12.71 12.52 5.10
N TYR A 220 12.57 11.66 6.12
CA TYR A 220 12.02 12.07 7.42
C TYR A 220 12.91 11.80 8.63
N ALA A 221 13.98 11.00 8.52
CA ALA A 221 14.85 10.78 9.66
C ALA A 221 15.50 12.11 10.12
N PRO A 222 15.58 12.40 11.43
CA PRO A 222 16.17 13.65 11.88
C PRO A 222 17.63 13.82 11.43
N ILE A 223 17.94 14.93 10.74
CA ILE A 223 19.32 15.32 10.41
C ILE A 223 19.80 16.33 11.46
N ARG A 224 21.07 16.24 11.85
CA ARG A 224 21.68 17.15 12.83
C ARG A 224 21.60 18.59 12.31
N LYS A 225 20.96 19.48 13.09
CA LYS A 225 20.82 20.90 12.72
C LYS A 225 22.14 21.63 12.94
N ILE A 226 22.70 22.24 11.89
CA ILE A 226 23.87 23.12 12.01
C ILE A 226 23.40 24.46 12.61
N ALA A 227 24.19 25.04 13.51
CA ALA A 227 23.83 26.23 14.29
C ALA A 227 23.54 27.51 13.45
N SER A 228 23.73 27.50 12.14
CA SER A 228 23.51 28.64 11.25
C SER A 228 22.07 28.81 10.74
N ASP A 229 21.18 27.83 10.92
CA ASP A 229 19.81 27.88 10.35
C ASP A 229 18.78 28.57 11.26
N LYS A 230 18.94 29.89 11.42
CA LYS A 230 17.87 30.77 11.92
C LYS A 230 17.15 31.58 10.83
N ASN A 231 17.58 31.56 9.56
CA ASN A 231 17.02 32.49 8.56
C ASN A 231 16.52 31.94 7.23
N ASN A 232 16.50 30.63 6.97
CA ASN A 232 15.91 30.12 5.73
C ASN A 232 14.63 29.32 6.01
N LYS A 233 13.48 29.95 5.72
CA LYS A 233 12.25 29.20 5.43
C LYS A 233 12.51 28.36 4.17
N PRO A 234 12.03 27.11 4.09
CA PRO A 234 12.10 26.37 2.83
C PRO A 234 11.26 27.12 1.79
N HIS A 235 11.92 27.62 0.76
CA HIS A 235 11.25 28.14 -0.43
C HIS A 235 10.62 26.96 -1.17
N SER A 236 9.30 26.84 -1.03
CA SER A 236 8.46 26.03 -1.89
C SER A 236 8.42 26.63 -3.29
N SER A 237 9.04 25.97 -4.27
CA SER A 237 8.58 25.88 -5.68
C SER A 237 9.74 25.50 -6.59
N MET A 238 10.02 24.21 -6.68
CA MET A 238 10.64 23.65 -7.88
C MET A 238 9.97 22.30 -8.06
N GLU A 239 9.24 22.11 -9.16
CA GLU A 239 8.71 20.80 -9.53
C GLU A 239 9.91 19.89 -9.80
N SER A 240 10.36 19.21 -8.76
CA SER A 240 11.44 18.23 -8.85
C SER A 240 10.91 17.01 -9.57
N SER A 241 11.37 16.81 -10.80
CA SER A 241 11.10 15.61 -11.59
C SER A 241 11.61 14.36 -10.86
N PRO A 242 10.98 13.19 -11.07
CA PRO A 242 11.44 11.92 -10.48
C PRO A 242 12.90 11.59 -10.87
N SER A 243 13.64 10.94 -9.98
CA SER A 243 15.07 10.57 -10.14
C SER A 243 15.44 10.09 -11.54
N THR A 244 16.41 10.70 -12.18
CA THR A 244 16.87 10.30 -13.51
C THR A 244 18.02 9.31 -13.45
N TYR A 245 18.36 8.72 -14.60
CA TYR A 245 19.59 7.91 -14.73
C TYR A 245 20.85 8.74 -14.43
N ASP A 246 20.85 10.03 -14.76
CA ASP A 246 21.95 10.95 -14.49
C ASP A 246 22.13 11.19 -12.99
N ASP A 247 21.02 11.31 -12.24
CA ASP A 247 21.04 11.43 -10.78
C ASP A 247 21.62 10.19 -10.10
N LEU A 248 21.37 8.99 -10.67
CA LEU A 248 21.96 7.74 -10.19
C LEU A 248 23.47 7.70 -10.47
N ASN A 249 23.91 8.07 -11.68
CA ASN A 249 25.33 8.10 -12.02
C ASN A 249 26.09 9.08 -11.12
N SER A 250 25.49 10.24 -10.82
CA SER A 250 26.03 11.20 -9.84
C SER A 250 26.20 10.56 -8.45
N SER A 251 25.20 9.82 -7.96
CA SER A 251 25.31 9.08 -6.70
C SER A 251 26.40 8.01 -6.71
N LEU A 252 26.51 7.22 -7.79
CA LEU A 252 27.55 6.19 -7.89
C LEU A 252 28.95 6.82 -7.91
N THR A 253 29.13 7.93 -8.62
CA THR A 253 30.39 8.69 -8.58
C THR A 253 30.69 9.20 -7.17
N LYS A 254 29.70 9.67 -6.41
CA LYS A 254 29.89 10.05 -5.00
C LYS A 254 30.24 8.86 -4.10
N CYS A 255 29.70 7.66 -4.36
CA CYS A 255 30.08 6.44 -3.63
C CYS A 255 31.53 6.05 -3.88
N ARG A 256 32.02 6.24 -5.10
CA ARG A 256 33.41 5.98 -5.50
C ARG A 256 34.36 7.10 -5.04
N ALA A 257 33.84 8.31 -4.89
CA ALA A 257 34.57 9.41 -4.29
C ALA A 257 34.81 9.12 -2.80
N GLY A 258 35.98 9.54 -2.30
CA GLY A 258 36.34 9.38 -0.90
C GLY A 258 35.42 10.17 0.06
N ALA A 259 35.82 10.17 1.33
CA ALA A 259 35.08 10.83 2.40
C ALA A 259 34.76 12.29 2.06
N PRO A 260 33.58 12.80 2.49
CA PRO A 260 33.28 14.22 2.38
C PRO A 260 34.32 15.04 3.14
N PRO A 261 34.60 16.29 2.71
CA PRO A 261 35.65 17.11 3.31
C PRO A 261 35.37 17.48 4.77
N ASP A 262 34.09 17.63 5.15
CA ASP A 262 33.64 17.90 6.50
C ASP A 262 32.19 17.43 6.75
N ASP A 263 31.76 17.44 8.01
CA ASP A 263 30.40 17.10 8.42
C ASP A 263 29.35 18.06 7.83
N ALA A 264 29.71 19.32 7.58
CA ALA A 264 28.81 20.32 7.03
C ALA A 264 28.44 20.01 5.58
N SER A 265 29.43 19.60 4.77
CA SER A 265 29.25 19.17 3.39
C SER A 265 28.40 17.90 3.31
N LEU A 266 28.60 16.96 4.23
CA LEU A 266 27.75 15.77 4.33
C LEU A 266 26.30 16.13 4.65
N ILE A 267 26.07 17.03 5.62
CA ILE A 267 24.71 17.47 5.98
C ILE A 267 24.04 18.17 4.79
N GLN A 268 24.77 19.01 4.06
CA GLN A 268 24.25 19.65 2.83
C GLN A 268 23.91 18.61 1.76
N GLU A 269 24.76 17.60 1.56
CA GLU A 269 24.50 16.48 0.66
C GLU A 269 23.21 15.73 1.06
N MET A 270 23.05 15.41 2.35
CA MET A 270 21.85 14.74 2.87
C MET A 270 20.56 15.56 2.70
N LEU A 271 20.64 16.89 2.87
CA LEU A 271 19.51 17.79 2.68
C LEU A 271 19.11 17.89 1.21
N ALA A 272 20.09 18.00 0.30
CA ALA A 272 19.82 17.99 -1.14
C ALA A 272 19.21 16.67 -1.60
N ASP A 273 19.74 15.53 -1.12
CA ASP A 273 19.17 14.22 -1.43
C ASP A 273 17.74 14.08 -0.92
N ARG A 274 17.44 14.61 0.28
CA ARG A 274 16.08 14.63 0.84
C ARG A 274 15.10 15.37 -0.05
N GLU A 275 15.46 16.55 -0.53
CA GLU A 275 14.58 17.36 -1.38
C GLU A 275 14.24 16.62 -2.67
N CYS A 276 15.24 16.04 -3.34
CA CYS A 276 15.02 15.28 -4.57
C CYS A 276 14.20 13.99 -4.32
N LEU A 277 14.57 13.21 -3.30
CA LEU A 277 13.92 11.91 -3.03
C LEU A 277 12.51 12.05 -2.46
N PHE A 278 12.16 13.21 -1.90
CA PHE A 278 10.79 13.47 -1.47
C PHE A 278 9.82 13.40 -2.65
N ALA A 279 10.22 13.91 -3.82
CA ALA A 279 9.41 13.85 -5.02
C ALA A 279 9.20 12.41 -5.51
N ASP A 280 10.25 11.60 -5.46
CA ASP A 280 10.17 10.17 -5.78
C ASP A 280 9.25 9.42 -4.81
N LEU A 281 9.33 9.73 -3.51
CA LEU A 281 8.41 9.15 -2.52
C LEU A 281 6.96 9.52 -2.84
N GLN A 282 6.67 10.79 -3.12
CA GLN A 282 5.32 11.24 -3.48
C GLN A 282 4.83 10.56 -4.77
N TYR A 283 5.70 10.42 -5.77
CA TYR A 283 5.38 9.71 -7.01
C TYR A 283 5.07 8.23 -6.73
N LEU A 284 5.89 7.55 -5.95
CA LEU A 284 5.69 6.14 -5.59
C LEU A 284 4.37 5.93 -4.83
N LEU A 285 4.08 6.78 -3.84
CA LEU A 285 2.84 6.72 -3.05
C LEU A 285 1.59 6.94 -3.89
N ARG A 286 1.65 7.79 -4.93
CA ARG A 286 0.49 8.10 -5.79
C ARG A 286 0.27 7.09 -6.91
N ASN A 287 1.34 6.54 -7.48
CA ASN A 287 1.28 5.70 -8.67
C ASN A 287 1.31 4.19 -8.37
N THR A 288 1.50 3.80 -7.12
CA THR A 288 1.42 2.39 -6.69
C THR A 288 0.00 2.07 -6.24
N TYR A 289 -0.42 0.82 -6.46
CA TYR A 289 -1.71 0.32 -5.99
C TYR A 289 -1.87 0.56 -4.47
N GLN A 290 -2.87 1.36 -4.09
CA GLN A 290 -3.01 1.88 -2.71
C GLN A 290 -3.08 0.80 -1.62
N PRO A 291 -3.80 -0.31 -1.81
CA PRO A 291 -3.82 -1.40 -0.83
C PRO A 291 -2.42 -1.96 -0.54
N LEU A 292 -1.55 -2.01 -1.56
CA LEU A 292 -0.18 -2.47 -1.40
C LEU A 292 0.65 -1.49 -0.56
N ILE A 293 0.49 -0.17 -0.78
CA ILE A 293 1.12 0.86 0.06
C ILE A 293 0.66 0.74 1.52
N VAL A 294 -0.65 0.62 1.75
CA VAL A 294 -1.21 0.44 3.10
C VAL A 294 -0.62 -0.80 3.77
N ARG A 295 -0.57 -1.92 3.04
CA ARG A 295 0.01 -3.19 3.50
C ARG A 295 1.46 -2.99 3.94
N GLU A 296 2.30 -2.38 3.11
CA GLU A 296 3.71 -2.16 3.45
C GLU A 296 3.90 -1.21 4.63
N LEU A 297 3.12 -0.13 4.71
CA LEU A 297 3.17 0.81 5.83
C LEU A 297 2.80 0.12 7.15
N LEU A 298 1.78 -0.74 7.13
CA LEU A 298 1.39 -1.54 8.29
C LEU A 298 2.47 -2.57 8.66
N LEU A 299 3.11 -3.20 7.68
CA LEU A 299 4.23 -4.11 7.90
C LEU A 299 5.39 -3.37 8.60
N LEU A 300 5.75 -2.16 8.18
CA LEU A 300 6.77 -1.32 8.85
C LEU A 300 6.40 -0.98 10.30
N LEU A 301 5.11 -0.84 10.61
CA LEU A 301 4.61 -0.60 11.96
C LEU A 301 4.46 -1.87 12.82
N SER A 302 4.40 -3.06 12.20
CA SER A 302 4.14 -4.34 12.88
C SER A 302 5.29 -4.81 13.78
N ASN A 303 6.46 -4.16 13.71
CA ASN A 303 7.53 -4.35 14.70
C ASN A 303 7.23 -3.72 16.07
N ALA A 304 6.14 -2.93 16.20
CA ALA A 304 5.78 -2.25 17.43
C ALA A 304 4.87 -3.06 18.38
N THR A 305 4.32 -4.19 17.95
CA THR A 305 3.19 -4.86 18.64
C THR A 305 3.51 -6.20 19.30
N LYS A 306 4.77 -6.66 19.33
CA LYS A 306 5.10 -7.89 20.08
C LYS A 306 5.11 -7.59 21.60
N PRO A 307 4.31 -8.30 22.41
CA PRO A 307 4.40 -8.23 23.87
C PRO A 307 5.79 -8.72 24.30
N LYS A 308 6.33 -8.09 25.35
CA LYS A 308 7.54 -8.55 26.08
C LYS A 308 7.30 -9.98 26.58
N VAL A 309 7.64 -10.96 25.76
CA VAL A 309 7.89 -12.34 26.20
C VAL A 309 9.36 -12.61 25.90
N GLU A 310 10.01 -13.24 26.87
CA GLU A 310 11.44 -13.22 27.10
C GLU A 310 12.29 -13.81 25.96
N SER A 311 13.51 -13.27 25.86
CA SER A 311 14.71 -13.86 25.23
C SER A 311 14.71 -14.10 23.71
N VAL A 312 14.97 -13.04 22.93
CA VAL A 312 16.16 -12.93 22.04
C VAL A 312 16.59 -11.46 22.02
N SER A 313 17.80 -11.19 22.51
CA SER A 313 18.40 -9.85 22.57
C SER A 313 18.51 -9.21 21.19
N GLY A 314 17.79 -8.10 20.93
CA GLY A 314 18.07 -7.27 19.76
C GLY A 314 16.89 -6.61 19.03
N ALA A 315 15.63 -6.95 19.36
CA ALA A 315 14.46 -6.35 18.67
C ALA A 315 14.28 -4.87 19.05
N LYS A 316 14.91 -3.96 18.30
CA LYS A 316 14.79 -2.51 18.48
C LYS A 316 13.41 -2.05 18.00
N ASN A 317 12.68 -1.36 18.87
CA ASN A 317 11.35 -0.82 18.57
C ASN A 317 11.41 0.17 17.39
N THR A 318 10.34 0.20 16.58
CA THR A 318 10.18 1.18 15.50
C THR A 318 10.34 2.61 16.05
N PRO A 319 11.20 3.46 15.47
CA PRO A 319 11.43 4.83 15.92
C PRO A 319 10.14 5.67 15.94
N HIS A 320 10.04 6.59 16.91
CA HIS A 320 8.84 7.43 17.05
C HIS A 320 8.59 8.32 15.81
N TRP A 321 9.65 8.86 15.20
CA TRP A 321 9.52 9.65 13.97
C TRP A 321 8.89 8.82 12.83
N LEU A 322 9.28 7.55 12.70
CA LEU A 322 8.76 6.66 11.67
C LEU A 322 7.29 6.31 11.95
N LYS A 323 6.95 6.02 13.21
CA LYS A 323 5.55 5.81 13.62
C LYS A 323 4.66 7.02 13.29
N GLY A 324 5.16 8.23 13.56
CA GLY A 324 4.44 9.48 13.27
C GLY A 324 4.18 9.65 11.77
N VAL A 325 5.21 9.45 10.94
CA VAL A 325 5.09 9.61 9.48
C VAL A 325 4.21 8.53 8.86
N CYS A 326 4.42 7.24 9.19
CA CYS A 326 3.55 6.18 8.69
C CYS A 326 2.09 6.39 9.12
N GLY A 327 1.85 6.85 10.37
CA GLY A 327 0.51 7.20 10.84
C GLY A 327 -0.11 8.36 10.05
N GLN A 328 0.67 9.39 9.71
CA GLN A 328 0.23 10.48 8.85
C GLN A 328 -0.15 9.96 7.45
N LEU A 329 0.73 9.19 6.80
CA LEU A 329 0.48 8.65 5.46
C LEU A 329 -0.74 7.73 5.42
N LEU A 330 -0.92 6.87 6.42
CA LEU A 330 -2.12 6.03 6.55
C LEU A 330 -3.39 6.87 6.73
N THR A 331 -3.31 7.99 7.46
CA THR A 331 -4.43 8.92 7.62
C THR A 331 -4.75 9.62 6.29
N GLU A 332 -3.73 10.02 5.53
CA GLU A 332 -3.91 10.59 4.18
C GLU A 332 -4.56 9.59 3.22
N CYS A 333 -4.10 8.32 3.22
CA CYS A 333 -4.73 7.24 2.45
C CYS A 333 -6.20 7.03 2.85
N LEU A 334 -6.53 7.08 4.14
CA LEU A 334 -7.89 6.90 4.65
C LEU A 334 -8.82 8.04 4.24
N LEU A 335 -8.32 9.28 4.21
CA LEU A 335 -9.10 10.48 3.93
C LEU A 335 -9.23 10.83 2.44
N HIS A 336 -8.50 10.13 1.57
CA HIS A 336 -8.69 10.22 0.13
C HIS A 336 -10.07 9.67 -0.28
N GLU A 337 -10.64 10.16 -1.38
CA GLU A 337 -11.88 9.61 -1.94
C GLU A 337 -11.72 8.12 -2.26
N GLY A 338 -12.66 7.28 -1.78
CA GLY A 338 -12.58 5.82 -1.85
C GLY A 338 -11.43 5.19 -1.05
N GLY A 339 -10.68 5.99 -0.29
CA GLY A 339 -9.50 5.58 0.47
C GLY A 339 -9.79 4.54 1.55
N LEU A 340 -10.94 4.64 2.24
CA LEU A 340 -11.37 3.67 3.24
C LEU A 340 -11.48 2.26 2.65
N ALA A 341 -11.99 2.12 1.42
CA ALA A 341 -12.05 0.83 0.74
C ALA A 341 -10.66 0.26 0.49
N GLN A 342 -9.72 1.10 0.05
CA GLN A 342 -8.33 0.72 -0.22
C GLN A 342 -7.59 0.32 1.06
N VAL A 343 -7.84 1.03 2.16
CA VAL A 343 -7.27 0.71 3.47
C VAL A 343 -7.82 -0.61 3.99
N ILE A 344 -9.12 -0.86 3.86
CA ILE A 344 -9.72 -2.18 4.19
C ILE A 344 -9.02 -3.27 3.39
N LEU A 345 -8.90 -3.13 2.06
CA LEU A 345 -8.22 -4.12 1.23
C LEU A 345 -6.76 -4.35 1.66
N GLY A 346 -5.98 -3.28 1.87
CA GLY A 346 -4.57 -3.39 2.25
C GLY A 346 -4.36 -4.02 3.63
N ILE A 347 -5.29 -3.81 4.56
CA ILE A 347 -5.30 -4.48 5.86
C ILE A 347 -5.58 -5.97 5.72
N PHE A 348 -6.55 -6.35 4.88
CA PHE A 348 -6.84 -7.76 4.60
C PHE A 348 -5.65 -8.44 3.91
N ASP A 349 -5.02 -7.78 2.95
CA ASP A 349 -3.81 -8.27 2.30
C ASP A 349 -2.65 -8.42 3.31
N ALA A 350 -2.53 -7.52 4.30
CA ALA A 350 -1.53 -7.63 5.37
C ALA A 350 -1.81 -8.79 6.32
N TRP A 351 -3.08 -9.12 6.56
CA TRP A 351 -3.49 -10.22 7.43
C TRP A 351 -3.50 -11.58 6.73
N SER A 352 -3.61 -11.60 5.39
CA SER A 352 -3.57 -12.82 4.57
C SER A 352 -2.16 -13.39 4.39
N VAL A 353 -1.12 -12.74 4.92
CA VAL A 353 0.24 -13.27 4.92
C VAL A 353 0.44 -14.08 6.21
N ASP A 354 0.01 -15.34 6.20
CA ASP A 354 0.60 -16.38 7.05
C ASP A 354 1.68 -17.14 6.25
N ASP A 355 2.63 -17.79 6.94
CA ASP A 355 3.75 -18.53 6.30
C ASP A 355 3.29 -19.69 5.37
N THR A 356 1.97 -19.89 5.18
CA THR A 356 1.38 -21.04 4.48
C THR A 356 0.31 -20.68 3.43
N GLY A 357 0.01 -19.40 3.18
CA GLY A 357 -0.94 -18.98 2.13
C GLY A 357 -2.40 -19.39 2.39
N GLY A 358 -2.83 -19.42 3.65
CA GLY A 358 -4.20 -19.77 4.03
C GLY A 358 -5.20 -18.63 3.83
N VAL A 359 -6.43 -18.96 3.45
CA VAL A 359 -7.56 -18.02 3.40
C VAL A 359 -7.93 -17.59 4.82
N VAL A 360 -8.17 -16.27 4.99
CA VAL A 360 -8.61 -15.61 6.23
C VAL A 360 -9.54 -16.51 7.05
N SER A 361 -9.02 -17.03 8.16
CA SER A 361 -9.82 -17.75 9.13
C SER A 361 -10.82 -16.78 9.76
N GLU A 362 -12.06 -17.24 9.92
CA GLU A 362 -13.17 -16.59 10.62
C GLU A 362 -12.80 -16.03 12.02
N LYS A 363 -11.66 -16.46 12.58
CA LYS A 363 -11.09 -16.05 13.88
C LYS A 363 -10.51 -14.63 13.92
N ASP A 364 -10.29 -13.97 12.78
CA ASP A 364 -9.66 -12.64 12.74
C ASP A 364 -10.64 -11.45 12.73
N TRP A 365 -11.95 -11.69 12.91
CA TRP A 365 -12.95 -10.64 13.01
C TRP A 365 -12.66 -9.61 14.12
N LYS A 366 -12.02 -10.03 15.21
CA LYS A 366 -11.54 -9.12 16.27
C LYS A 366 -10.53 -8.07 15.77
N LYS A 367 -9.73 -8.39 14.74
CA LYS A 367 -8.82 -7.44 14.11
C LYS A 367 -9.61 -6.40 13.31
N CYS A 368 -10.69 -6.82 12.63
CA CYS A 368 -11.62 -5.92 11.94
C CYS A 368 -12.31 -4.96 12.93
N GLU A 369 -12.78 -5.46 14.07
CA GLU A 369 -13.36 -4.62 15.12
C GLU A 369 -12.36 -3.63 15.71
N THR A 370 -11.10 -4.08 15.90
CA THR A 370 -10.02 -3.20 16.38
C THR A 370 -9.73 -2.11 15.36
N PHE A 371 -9.66 -2.47 14.07
CA PHE A 371 -9.51 -1.50 12.98
C PHE A 371 -10.68 -0.52 12.92
N ALA A 372 -11.92 -1.01 13.03
CA ALA A 372 -13.11 -0.16 13.07
C ALA A 372 -13.06 0.87 14.21
N LYS A 373 -12.60 0.45 15.40
CA LYS A 373 -12.37 1.36 16.54
C LYS A 373 -11.25 2.36 16.28
N ILE A 374 -10.20 1.96 15.57
CA ILE A 374 -9.12 2.89 15.17
C ILE A 374 -9.65 3.92 14.17
N VAL A 375 -10.46 3.53 13.18
CA VAL A 375 -11.06 4.47 12.21
C VAL A 375 -12.05 5.40 12.90
N ALA A 376 -12.86 4.88 13.84
CA ALA A 376 -13.80 5.69 14.60
C ALA A 376 -13.10 6.69 15.53
N ARG A 377 -11.90 6.35 16.03
CA ARG A 377 -11.07 7.22 16.86
C ARG A 377 -10.20 8.10 15.98
N MET A 378 -10.51 9.40 15.96
CA MET A 378 -9.73 10.37 15.21
C MET A 378 -8.21 10.26 15.55
N PRO A 379 -7.32 10.20 14.54
CA PRO A 379 -5.88 10.25 14.77
C PRO A 379 -5.48 11.52 15.52
N SER A 380 -4.53 11.42 16.46
CA SER A 380 -4.00 12.57 17.24
C SER A 380 -3.21 13.59 16.40
N THR A 381 -3.27 13.48 15.07
CA THR A 381 -2.49 14.27 14.12
C THR A 381 -3.08 15.67 14.02
N LYS A 382 -2.24 16.70 14.18
CA LYS A 382 -2.64 18.13 14.22
C LYS A 382 -3.21 18.68 12.90
N VAL A 383 -3.29 17.87 11.85
CA VAL A 383 -3.54 18.32 10.46
C VAL A 383 -5.03 18.38 10.11
N VAL A 384 -5.89 17.65 10.81
CA VAL A 384 -7.32 17.50 10.45
C VAL A 384 -8.19 17.89 11.64
N THR A 385 -9.30 18.60 11.40
CA THR A 385 -10.32 18.90 12.42
C THR A 385 -11.28 17.73 12.60
N VAL A 386 -11.87 17.58 13.79
CA VAL A 386 -12.88 16.53 14.07
C VAL A 386 -14.02 16.55 13.04
N GLU A 387 -14.55 17.72 12.69
CA GLU A 387 -15.68 17.85 11.76
C GLU A 387 -15.32 17.38 10.35
N SER A 388 -14.25 17.95 9.76
CA SER A 388 -13.78 17.50 8.45
C SER A 388 -13.41 16.02 8.39
N TYR A 389 -12.96 15.41 9.51
CA TYR A 389 -12.67 13.98 9.55
C TYR A 389 -13.96 13.15 9.44
N TYR A 390 -14.93 13.40 10.33
CA TYR A 390 -16.18 12.66 10.33
C TYR A 390 -17.00 12.87 9.05
N ASP A 391 -16.97 14.06 8.45
CA ASP A 391 -17.66 14.30 7.17
C ASP A 391 -17.10 13.39 6.06
N ARG A 392 -15.77 13.41 5.87
CA ARG A 392 -15.10 12.60 4.82
C ARG A 392 -15.25 11.10 5.04
N ILE A 393 -15.12 10.63 6.28
CA ILE A 393 -15.28 9.20 6.58
C ILE A 393 -16.75 8.78 6.40
N SER A 394 -17.70 9.61 6.84
CA SER A 394 -19.13 9.30 6.70
C SER A 394 -19.54 9.20 5.23
N ASP A 395 -19.06 10.09 4.36
CA ASP A 395 -19.35 10.03 2.92
C ASP A 395 -18.86 8.71 2.30
N GLN A 396 -17.63 8.30 2.61
CA GLN A 396 -17.07 7.03 2.13
C GLN A 396 -17.83 5.82 2.68
N VAL A 397 -18.20 5.86 3.97
CA VAL A 397 -19.00 4.80 4.60
C VAL A 397 -20.36 4.66 3.93
N VAL A 398 -21.05 5.77 3.64
CA VAL A 398 -22.34 5.75 2.93
C VAL A 398 -22.16 5.14 1.53
N GLN A 399 -21.13 5.53 0.79
CA GLN A 399 -20.82 4.94 -0.52
C GLN A 399 -20.58 3.42 -0.43
N LEU A 400 -19.84 2.97 0.58
CA LEU A 400 -19.54 1.56 0.79
C LEU A 400 -20.77 0.72 1.18
N LEU A 401 -21.70 1.28 1.96
CA LEU A 401 -22.95 0.60 2.34
C LEU A 401 -23.84 0.30 1.13
N PHE A 402 -23.89 1.21 0.16
CA PHE A 402 -24.67 1.03 -1.08
C PHE A 402 -23.91 0.31 -2.19
N ARG A 403 -22.66 -0.09 -1.97
CA ARG A 403 -21.86 -0.82 -2.97
C ARG A 403 -22.55 -2.15 -3.33
N PRO A 404 -22.70 -2.48 -4.63
CA PRO A 404 -23.22 -3.77 -5.06
C PRO A 404 -22.35 -4.92 -4.52
N GLN A 405 -23.01 -5.98 -4.03
CA GLN A 405 -22.31 -7.15 -3.49
C GLN A 405 -22.29 -8.26 -4.56
N GLY A 406 -21.14 -8.45 -5.20
CA GLY A 406 -20.97 -9.51 -6.21
C GLY A 406 -19.97 -10.58 -5.77
N SER A 407 -18.92 -10.19 -5.05
CA SER A 407 -17.84 -11.05 -4.59
C SER A 407 -17.87 -11.31 -3.08
N ILE A 408 -17.09 -12.30 -2.62
CA ILE A 408 -16.86 -12.55 -1.19
C ILE A 408 -16.22 -11.32 -0.53
N MET A 409 -15.29 -10.65 -1.23
CA MET A 409 -14.64 -9.44 -0.73
C MET A 409 -15.63 -8.29 -0.54
N ASP A 410 -16.64 -8.15 -1.40
CA ASP A 410 -17.67 -7.12 -1.21
C ASP A 410 -18.48 -7.34 0.05
N LYS A 411 -18.78 -8.61 0.39
CA LYS A 411 -19.46 -8.95 1.65
C LYS A 411 -18.60 -8.65 2.87
N ILE A 412 -17.30 -8.92 2.79
CA ILE A 412 -16.33 -8.60 3.85
C ILE A 412 -16.25 -7.07 4.04
N ILE A 413 -16.06 -6.32 2.95
CA ILE A 413 -16.01 -4.85 2.98
C ILE A 413 -17.30 -4.29 3.58
N PHE A 414 -18.46 -4.82 3.18
CA PHE A 414 -19.74 -4.43 3.74
C PHE A 414 -19.80 -4.66 5.26
N ARG A 415 -19.42 -5.85 5.72
CA ARG A 415 -19.43 -6.19 7.15
C ARG A 415 -18.48 -5.28 7.95
N VAL A 416 -17.28 -5.01 7.43
CA VAL A 416 -16.30 -4.11 8.06
C VAL A 416 -16.81 -2.68 8.09
N THR A 417 -17.50 -2.24 7.04
CA THR A 417 -18.15 -0.93 6.98
C THR A 417 -19.21 -0.81 8.07
N CYS A 418 -20.01 -1.85 8.30
CA CYS A 418 -20.95 -1.87 9.43
C CYS A 418 -20.22 -1.84 10.79
N ALA A 419 -19.10 -2.56 10.95
CA ALA A 419 -18.32 -2.47 12.19
C ALA A 419 -17.80 -1.05 12.44
N ILE A 420 -17.35 -0.34 11.39
CA ILE A 420 -16.92 1.07 11.45
C ILE A 420 -18.08 1.96 11.89
N VAL A 421 -19.27 1.84 11.27
CA VAL A 421 -20.45 2.61 11.67
C VAL A 421 -20.83 2.33 13.13
N GLY A 422 -20.76 1.07 13.57
CA GLY A 422 -20.98 0.69 14.97
C GLY A 422 -20.01 1.40 15.92
N ALA A 423 -18.71 1.35 15.63
CA ALA A 423 -17.69 2.04 16.42
C ALA A 423 -17.87 3.57 16.39
N MET A 424 -18.27 4.15 15.25
CA MET A 424 -18.58 5.57 15.13
C MET A 424 -19.82 5.96 15.96
N LEU A 425 -20.81 5.09 16.07
CA LEU A 425 -21.98 5.29 16.94
C LEU A 425 -21.61 5.27 18.42
N GLU A 426 -20.67 4.39 18.81
CA GLU A 426 -20.18 4.34 20.20
C GLU A 426 -19.38 5.60 20.58
N GLU A 427 -18.53 6.10 19.67
CA GLU A 427 -17.67 7.26 19.93
C GLU A 427 -18.39 8.61 19.76
N GLN A 428 -19.25 8.77 18.74
CA GLN A 428 -19.97 10.02 18.42
C GLN A 428 -21.41 9.76 17.91
N PRO A 429 -22.36 9.35 18.77
CA PRO A 429 -23.69 8.91 18.35
C PRO A 429 -24.48 9.96 17.55
N GLN A 430 -24.47 11.22 18.01
CA GLN A 430 -25.24 12.31 17.38
C GLN A 430 -24.70 12.65 15.99
N LYS A 431 -23.38 12.78 15.84
CA LYS A 431 -22.75 13.08 14.55
C LYS A 431 -22.93 11.94 13.56
N THR A 432 -22.71 10.69 13.99
CA THR A 432 -22.89 9.52 13.13
C THR A 432 -24.35 9.37 12.65
N SER A 433 -25.32 9.62 13.53
CA SER A 433 -26.74 9.64 13.16
C SER A 433 -27.03 10.72 12.10
N SER A 434 -26.48 11.92 12.30
CA SER A 434 -26.67 13.05 11.39
C SER A 434 -25.92 12.92 10.07
N LEU A 435 -24.78 12.24 10.01
CA LEU A 435 -23.91 12.20 8.82
C LEU A 435 -24.05 10.91 8.01
N VAL A 436 -24.43 9.79 8.64
CA VAL A 436 -24.60 8.49 7.99
C VAL A 436 -26.07 8.16 7.85
N PHE A 437 -26.80 7.99 8.96
CA PHE A 437 -28.19 7.52 8.93
C PHE A 437 -29.13 8.49 8.24
N SER A 438 -28.97 9.80 8.47
CA SER A 438 -29.78 10.82 7.80
C SER A 438 -29.65 10.76 6.27
N LYS A 439 -28.46 10.41 5.75
CA LYS A 439 -28.19 10.28 4.31
C LYS A 439 -28.73 8.97 3.77
N VAL A 440 -28.45 7.87 4.47
CA VAL A 440 -28.84 6.51 4.09
C VAL A 440 -30.35 6.32 4.08
N PHE A 441 -31.04 6.77 5.13
CA PHE A 441 -32.48 6.56 5.33
C PHE A 441 -33.30 7.82 5.11
N ARG A 442 -32.72 8.83 4.44
CA ARG A 442 -33.43 10.08 4.08
C ARG A 442 -34.82 9.82 3.49
N PRO A 443 -34.98 8.91 2.49
CA PRO A 443 -36.29 8.67 1.89
C PRO A 443 -37.33 8.22 2.92
N LEU A 444 -36.94 7.32 3.84
CA LEU A 444 -37.83 6.80 4.88
C LEU A 444 -38.13 7.83 5.98
N PHE A 445 -37.16 8.68 6.34
CA PHE A 445 -37.38 9.77 7.30
C PHE A 445 -38.26 10.90 6.76
N ILE A 446 -38.21 11.17 5.45
CA ILE A 446 -39.14 12.14 4.85
C ILE A 446 -40.57 11.60 4.93
N CYS A 447 -40.77 10.29 4.68
CA CYS A 447 -42.07 9.65 4.81
C CYS A 447 -42.65 9.74 6.24
N THR A 448 -41.83 9.71 7.30
CA THR A 448 -42.33 9.86 8.68
C THR A 448 -42.72 11.28 9.06
N CYS A 449 -42.00 12.27 8.51
CA CYS A 449 -42.18 13.67 8.89
C CYS A 449 -43.37 14.34 8.19
N GLN A 450 -43.81 13.80 7.05
CA GLN A 450 -44.95 14.36 6.31
C GLN A 450 -46.27 13.81 6.83
N GLN A 451 -46.65 14.23 8.05
CA GLN A 451 -48.00 14.00 8.57
C GLN A 451 -48.94 15.12 8.11
N GLY A 452 -49.95 14.76 7.31
CA GLY A 452 -51.22 15.48 7.10
C GLY A 452 -51.16 17.00 6.87
N GLY A 453 -51.19 17.44 5.60
CA GLY A 453 -51.73 18.77 5.27
C GLY A 453 -51.16 19.50 4.05
N ALA A 454 -49.97 19.15 3.55
CA ALA A 454 -49.28 19.97 2.54
C ALA A 454 -48.73 19.20 1.32
N LEU A 455 -49.31 18.04 1.00
CA LEU A 455 -48.95 17.33 -0.22
C LEU A 455 -49.70 17.92 -1.40
N LYS A 456 -48.99 18.67 -2.25
CA LYS A 456 -49.49 19.02 -3.59
C LYS A 456 -49.84 17.70 -4.29
N SER A 457 -51.02 17.63 -4.91
CA SER A 457 -51.64 16.40 -5.44
C SER A 457 -50.77 15.55 -6.39
N ASN A 458 -49.64 16.07 -6.88
CA ASN A 458 -48.68 15.37 -7.76
C ASN A 458 -47.21 15.41 -7.27
N GLY A 459 -46.94 15.72 -5.99
CA GLY A 459 -45.57 15.77 -5.46
C GLY A 459 -45.02 14.38 -5.14
N ILE A 460 -43.97 13.94 -5.84
CA ILE A 460 -43.21 12.73 -5.48
C ILE A 460 -42.34 13.06 -4.24
N ILE A 461 -42.64 12.41 -3.12
CA ILE A 461 -41.95 12.62 -1.83
C ILE A 461 -40.61 11.87 -1.80
N ALA A 462 -40.63 10.63 -2.29
CA ALA A 462 -39.50 9.74 -2.44
C ALA A 462 -39.79 8.85 -3.65
N SER A 463 -38.77 8.56 -4.46
CA SER A 463 -38.93 7.59 -5.55
C SER A 463 -39.07 6.19 -4.98
N GLU A 464 -39.77 5.32 -5.71
CA GLU A 464 -39.85 3.91 -5.33
C GLU A 464 -38.43 3.29 -5.29
N GLU A 465 -37.48 3.81 -6.08
CA GLU A 465 -36.12 3.26 -6.24
C GLU A 465 -35.30 3.56 -4.98
N ASP A 466 -35.38 4.79 -4.51
CA ASP A 466 -34.74 5.23 -3.26
C ASP A 466 -35.29 4.43 -2.06
N LEU A 467 -36.61 4.19 -2.03
CA LEU A 467 -37.25 3.37 -1.00
C LEU A 467 -36.79 1.91 -1.08
N GLY A 468 -36.73 1.35 -2.30
CA GLY A 468 -36.23 0.00 -2.55
C GLY A 468 -34.79 -0.18 -2.08
N ASN A 469 -33.92 0.79 -2.37
CA ASN A 469 -32.53 0.82 -1.92
C ASN A 469 -32.42 0.85 -0.38
N CYS A 470 -33.24 1.66 0.30
CA CYS A 470 -33.26 1.72 1.77
C CYS A 470 -33.71 0.39 2.40
N ILE A 471 -34.75 -0.23 1.83
CA ILE A 471 -35.29 -1.51 2.27
C ILE A 471 -34.27 -2.64 2.07
N GLU A 472 -33.63 -2.68 0.90
CA GLU A 472 -32.59 -3.67 0.60
C GLU A 472 -31.39 -3.53 1.53
N LEU A 473 -30.93 -2.29 1.76
CA LEU A 473 -29.84 -2.04 2.70
C LEU A 473 -30.22 -2.45 4.12
N THR A 474 -31.45 -2.16 4.54
CA THR A 474 -31.96 -2.59 5.85
C THR A 474 -31.88 -4.09 6.01
N HIS A 475 -32.33 -4.84 5.00
CA HIS A 475 -32.21 -6.29 4.97
C HIS A 475 -30.74 -6.73 5.07
N LYS A 476 -29.84 -6.17 4.24
CA LYS A 476 -28.41 -6.51 4.25
C LYS A 476 -27.77 -6.30 5.62
N ILE A 477 -28.07 -5.19 6.29
CA ILE A 477 -27.55 -4.88 7.62
C ILE A 477 -28.06 -5.91 8.65
N VAL A 478 -29.37 -6.16 8.66
CA VAL A 478 -29.99 -7.09 9.62
C VAL A 478 -29.50 -8.52 9.43
N SER A 479 -29.28 -8.97 8.19
CA SER A 479 -28.78 -10.31 7.90
C SER A 479 -27.29 -10.51 8.21
N CYS A 480 -26.52 -9.43 8.37
CA CYS A 480 -25.06 -9.48 8.46
C CYS A 480 -24.52 -9.24 9.88
N LEU A 481 -25.34 -8.72 10.80
CA LEU A 481 -24.90 -8.26 12.11
C LEU A 481 -25.46 -9.08 13.27
N ASP A 482 -24.71 -9.07 14.38
CA ASP A 482 -25.15 -9.65 15.63
C ASP A 482 -26.33 -8.87 16.24
N PRO A 483 -27.27 -9.51 16.97
CA PRO A 483 -28.47 -8.85 17.49
C PRO A 483 -28.24 -7.70 18.48
N ASN A 484 -27.02 -7.59 19.01
CA ASN A 484 -26.61 -6.56 19.96
C ASN A 484 -25.78 -5.45 19.32
N HIS A 485 -25.63 -5.44 18.00
CA HIS A 485 -24.83 -4.43 17.32
C HIS A 485 -25.49 -3.02 17.41
N PRO A 486 -24.74 -1.94 17.72
CA PRO A 486 -25.28 -0.59 17.93
C PRO A 486 -26.13 -0.04 16.76
N ILE A 487 -25.78 -0.44 15.53
CA ILE A 487 -26.54 -0.05 14.32
C ILE A 487 -28.01 -0.45 14.40
N LEU A 488 -28.31 -1.64 14.93
CA LEU A 488 -29.69 -2.14 14.98
C LEU A 488 -30.57 -1.29 15.89
N GLU A 489 -29.98 -0.73 16.97
CA GLU A 489 -30.65 0.22 17.85
C GLU A 489 -30.89 1.56 17.16
N ALA A 490 -29.89 2.09 16.44
CA ALA A 490 -30.00 3.33 15.67
C ALA A 490 -31.05 3.24 14.54
N MET A 491 -31.30 2.04 13.99
CA MET A 491 -32.29 1.79 12.94
C MET A 491 -33.73 1.62 13.43
N LEU A 492 -33.97 1.53 14.75
CA LEU A 492 -35.31 1.32 15.31
C LEU A 492 -36.41 2.25 14.74
N PRO A 493 -36.16 3.55 14.53
CA PRO A 493 -37.17 4.48 13.99
C PRO A 493 -37.61 4.17 12.54
N VAL A 494 -36.84 3.38 11.79
CA VAL A 494 -37.07 3.11 10.37
C VAL A 494 -38.05 1.94 10.16
N PHE A 495 -38.09 0.98 11.08
CA PHE A 495 -38.90 -0.24 10.93
C PHE A 495 -40.42 0.00 10.83
N PRO A 496 -41.04 0.91 11.60
CA PRO A 496 -42.48 1.17 11.46
C PRO A 496 -42.87 1.61 10.05
N VAL A 497 -42.05 2.46 9.44
CA VAL A 497 -42.25 2.97 8.06
C VAL A 497 -42.15 1.84 7.05
N ILE A 498 -41.12 1.00 7.20
CA ILE A 498 -40.92 -0.16 6.35
C ILE A 498 -42.11 -1.12 6.45
N PHE A 499 -42.66 -1.31 7.66
CA PHE A 499 -43.84 -2.13 7.88
C PHE A 499 -45.09 -1.52 7.21
N GLU A 500 -45.32 -0.22 7.32
CA GLU A 500 -46.43 0.46 6.63
C GLU A 500 -46.32 0.36 5.10
N ILE A 501 -45.13 0.65 4.55
CA ILE A 501 -44.85 0.49 3.10
C ILE A 501 -45.11 -0.95 2.68
N ALA A 502 -44.69 -1.92 3.49
CA ALA A 502 -44.99 -3.31 3.23
C ALA A 502 -46.51 -3.50 3.16
N VAL A 503 -47.27 -3.22 4.21
CA VAL A 503 -48.74 -3.43 4.20
C VAL A 503 -49.41 -2.75 3.00
N CYS A 504 -49.06 -1.49 2.69
CA CYS A 504 -49.66 -0.74 1.57
C CYS A 504 -49.35 -1.31 0.19
N THR A 505 -48.18 -1.92 -0.02
CA THR A 505 -47.75 -2.44 -1.33
C THR A 505 -48.30 -3.83 -1.65
N GLU A 506 -48.92 -4.52 -0.68
CA GLU A 506 -49.30 -5.94 -0.78
C GLU A 506 -50.26 -6.25 -1.95
N ASN A 507 -51.21 -5.35 -2.20
CA ASN A 507 -52.24 -5.51 -3.23
C ASN A 507 -52.00 -4.61 -4.46
N THR A 508 -50.75 -4.20 -4.68
CA THR A 508 -50.39 -3.27 -5.76
C THR A 508 -49.45 -3.92 -6.79
N VAL A 509 -49.24 -3.23 -7.92
CA VAL A 509 -48.26 -3.60 -8.97
C VAL A 509 -46.84 -3.05 -8.70
N SER A 510 -46.61 -2.49 -7.50
CA SER A 510 -45.31 -1.99 -7.06
C SER A 510 -44.25 -3.11 -7.07
N TYR A 511 -43.03 -2.79 -7.50
CA TYR A 511 -41.91 -3.74 -7.46
C TYR A 511 -41.38 -3.95 -6.04
N LEU A 512 -41.68 -3.04 -5.09
CA LEU A 512 -41.38 -3.23 -3.67
C LEU A 512 -42.07 -4.47 -3.09
N ARG A 513 -43.13 -4.96 -3.76
CA ARG A 513 -43.78 -6.23 -3.43
C ARG A 513 -42.83 -7.43 -3.57
N LEU A 514 -41.93 -7.43 -4.55
CA LEU A 514 -41.00 -8.55 -4.78
C LEU A 514 -39.92 -8.61 -3.71
N LEU A 515 -39.47 -7.45 -3.20
CA LEU A 515 -38.53 -7.38 -2.08
C LEU A 515 -39.09 -8.06 -0.82
N LYS A 516 -40.42 -8.13 -0.65
CA LYS A 516 -41.05 -8.87 0.45
C LYS A 516 -40.81 -10.38 0.40
N LYS A 517 -40.96 -11.00 -0.77
CA LYS A 517 -40.99 -12.46 -0.91
C LYS A 517 -39.62 -13.10 -0.71
N ASP A 518 -38.56 -12.43 -1.16
CA ASP A 518 -37.19 -12.96 -1.08
C ASP A 518 -36.37 -12.36 0.08
N LYS A 519 -36.75 -11.18 0.59
CA LYS A 519 -35.96 -10.41 1.58
C LYS A 519 -36.72 -9.96 2.84
N PHE A 520 -38.06 -10.12 2.93
CA PHE A 520 -38.79 -9.88 4.19
C PHE A 520 -39.13 -11.19 4.94
N VAL A 521 -38.18 -12.11 5.04
CA VAL A 521 -38.25 -13.14 6.11
C VAL A 521 -37.83 -12.48 7.44
N PHE A 522 -38.56 -11.43 7.84
CA PHE A 522 -38.51 -10.84 9.17
C PHE A 522 -39.11 -11.80 10.23
N ALA A 523 -39.76 -12.89 9.79
CA ALA A 523 -40.57 -13.73 10.67
C ALA A 523 -39.79 -14.66 11.61
N GLY A 524 -38.55 -15.03 11.31
CA GLY A 524 -37.79 -16.04 12.07
C GLY A 524 -36.88 -15.46 13.16
N TYR A 525 -36.00 -14.51 12.79
CA TYR A 525 -34.97 -13.96 13.69
C TYR A 525 -35.46 -12.76 14.52
N SER A 526 -36.44 -12.00 14.03
CA SER A 526 -36.90 -10.77 14.68
C SER A 526 -37.91 -11.03 15.82
N LYS A 527 -38.73 -12.08 15.74
CA LYS A 527 -39.85 -12.27 16.68
C LYS A 527 -39.44 -12.46 18.14
N ALA A 528 -38.28 -13.04 18.45
CA ALA A 528 -37.84 -13.25 19.82
C ALA A 528 -36.99 -12.09 20.38
N VAL A 529 -36.16 -11.44 19.56
CA VAL A 529 -35.25 -10.37 20.04
C VAL A 529 -35.89 -8.99 19.92
N PHE A 530 -36.62 -8.69 18.83
CA PHE A 530 -37.28 -7.40 18.64
C PHE A 530 -38.54 -7.27 19.49
N VAL A 531 -39.34 -8.33 19.66
CA VAL A 531 -40.48 -8.29 20.60
C VAL A 531 -39.95 -8.04 22.01
N THR A 532 -38.86 -8.69 22.43
CA THR A 532 -38.30 -8.52 23.77
C THR A 532 -37.70 -7.13 23.99
N LYS A 533 -37.00 -6.51 23.02
CA LYS A 533 -36.46 -5.14 23.15
C LYS A 533 -37.54 -4.06 23.03
N ILE A 534 -38.51 -4.19 22.13
CA ILE A 534 -39.62 -3.24 21.99
C ILE A 534 -40.58 -3.34 23.19
N TYR A 535 -40.83 -4.54 23.74
CA TYR A 535 -41.66 -4.71 24.94
C TYR A 535 -40.93 -4.36 26.25
N ASN A 536 -39.64 -4.68 26.42
CA ASN A 536 -38.91 -4.34 27.65
C ASN A 536 -38.47 -2.87 27.69
N GLY A 537 -38.38 -2.18 26.55
CA GLY A 537 -37.99 -0.79 26.42
C GLY A 537 -39.15 0.19 26.24
N SER A 538 -40.24 0.11 27.03
CA SER A 538 -41.24 1.18 27.28
C SER A 538 -41.58 2.18 26.14
N LEU A 539 -41.66 1.73 24.87
CA LEU A 539 -41.98 2.59 23.71
C LEU A 539 -43.44 2.49 23.26
N VAL A 540 -44.32 2.03 24.16
CA VAL A 540 -45.78 2.15 24.01
C VAL A 540 -46.39 3.13 25.03
N LYS A 541 -45.59 3.79 25.89
CA LYS A 541 -46.12 4.78 26.85
C LYS A 541 -45.40 6.13 26.97
N LYS A 542 -44.37 6.46 26.17
CA LYS A 542 -43.68 7.77 26.30
C LYS A 542 -43.40 8.59 25.04
N SER A 543 -43.83 8.18 23.84
CA SER A 543 -43.66 8.98 22.60
C SER A 543 -44.93 9.73 22.17
N CYS A 544 -45.69 10.28 23.13
CA CYS A 544 -46.77 11.25 22.86
C CYS A 544 -46.62 12.57 23.66
N VAL A 545 -45.47 12.85 24.30
CA VAL A 545 -45.33 14.04 25.19
C VAL A 545 -44.07 14.89 24.94
N GLN A 546 -43.16 14.56 24.01
CA GLN A 546 -41.94 15.37 23.80
C GLN A 546 -41.76 16.05 22.43
N CYS A 547 -42.79 16.07 21.57
CA CYS A 547 -42.80 16.93 20.38
C CYS A 547 -43.74 18.16 20.49
N THR A 548 -44.25 18.50 21.68
CA THR A 548 -45.22 19.60 21.89
C THR A 548 -44.71 20.76 22.75
N THR A 549 -43.40 21.02 22.82
CA THR A 549 -42.90 22.27 23.43
C THR A 549 -41.77 22.90 22.61
N ALA A 550 -42.13 23.37 21.40
CA ALA A 550 -41.36 24.39 20.68
C ALA A 550 -42.29 25.18 19.75
N SER A 551 -43.35 25.75 20.31
CA SER A 551 -44.20 26.71 19.61
C SER A 551 -44.77 27.71 20.60
N HIS A 552 -43.91 28.59 21.10
CA HIS A 552 -44.28 29.93 21.57
C HIS A 552 -43.02 30.80 21.62
N LEU A 553 -42.74 31.44 20.49
CA LEU A 553 -42.17 32.78 20.43
C LEU A 553 -42.81 33.45 19.21
N GLN A 554 -43.90 34.15 19.53
CA GLN A 554 -44.85 34.92 18.72
C GLN A 554 -45.81 34.14 17.82
#